data_AF-A0A6P0Z359-F1
#
_entry.id   AF-A0A6P0Z359-F1
#
_cell.length_a   1.000
_cell.length_b   1.000
_cell.length_c   1.000
_cell.angle_alpha   90.00
_cell.angle_beta   90.00
_cell.angle_gamma   90.00
#
_symmetry.space_group_name_H-M   'P 1'
#
loop_
_entity.id
_entity.type
_entity.pdbx_description
1 polymer ?
#
loop_
_entity_poly.entity_id
_entity_poly.type
_entity_poly.pdbx_seq_one_letter_code
_entity_poly.pdbx_strand_id
1 'polypeptide(L)' 'DLPDFGGYVAENLAALQSSLHLSPQSIYQLAKNSFTASFLAPDEQRDRIAELDQFMATVSSSVG' A
#
# COMPACT_ATOMS: atom_id res chain seq x y z
N ASP A 1 -5.59 21.54 -5.27
CA ASP A 1 -6.58 20.72 -6.00
C ASP A 1 -5.95 19.86 -7.07
N LEU A 2 -5.54 18.65 -6.70
CA LEU A 2 -5.51 17.53 -7.65
C LEU A 2 -6.38 16.44 -7.01
N PRO A 3 -7.70 16.43 -7.29
CA PRO A 3 -8.68 15.61 -6.59
C PRO A 3 -8.54 14.11 -6.86
N ASP A 4 -7.60 13.74 -7.72
CA ASP A 4 -7.65 12.45 -8.41
C ASP A 4 -6.63 11.44 -7.89
N PHE A 5 -5.51 11.83 -7.26
CA PHE A 5 -4.46 10.84 -6.92
C PHE A 5 -4.94 9.66 -6.07
N GLY A 6 -5.95 9.85 -5.21
CA GLY A 6 -6.51 8.75 -4.41
C GLY A 6 -7.17 7.64 -5.23
N GLY A 7 -7.88 7.99 -6.31
CA GLY A 7 -8.53 7.02 -7.20
C GLY A 7 -7.52 6.33 -8.12
N TYR A 8 -6.61 7.10 -8.70
CA TYR A 8 -5.63 6.58 -9.65
C TYR A 8 -4.54 5.72 -8.98
N VAL A 9 -4.20 5.93 -7.69
CA VAL A 9 -3.18 5.09 -7.03
C VAL A 9 -3.65 3.65 -6.91
N ALA A 10 -4.90 3.40 -6.50
CA ALA A 10 -5.44 2.05 -6.40
C ALA A 10 -5.58 1.39 -7.77
N GLU A 11 -6.07 2.15 -8.76
CA GLU A 11 -6.22 1.68 -10.14
C GLU A 11 -4.86 1.39 -10.79
N ASN A 12 -3.85 2.25 -10.57
CA ASN A 12 -2.48 2.02 -11.02
C ASN A 12 -1.88 0.77 -10.34
N LEU A 13 -2.14 0.56 -9.06
CA LEU A 13 -1.66 -0.62 -8.34
C LEU A 13 -2.30 -1.90 -8.89
N ALA A 14 -3.61 -1.88 -9.18
CA ALA A 14 -4.32 -3.00 -9.80
C ALA A 14 -3.86 -3.26 -11.25
N ALA A 15 -3.61 -2.20 -12.02
CA ALA A 15 -3.05 -2.29 -13.36
C ALA A 15 -1.61 -2.85 -13.34
N LEU A 16 -0.78 -2.43 -12.39
CA LEU A 16 0.57 -2.97 -12.19
C LEU A 16 0.52 -4.43 -11.72
N GLN A 17 -0.39 -4.79 -10.82
CA GLN A 17 -0.55 -6.16 -10.36
C GLN A 17 -0.93 -7.11 -11.52
N SER A 18 -1.87 -6.69 -12.36
CA SER A 18 -2.32 -7.47 -13.52
C SER A 18 -1.29 -7.52 -14.65
N SER A 19 -0.51 -6.45 -14.86
CA SER A 19 0.48 -6.38 -15.93
C SER A 19 1.86 -6.96 -15.58
N LEU A 20 2.24 -6.93 -14.30
CA LEU A 20 3.57 -7.36 -13.82
C LEU A 20 3.51 -8.61 -12.92
N HIS A 21 2.34 -9.21 -12.74
CA HIS A 21 2.11 -10.36 -11.84
C HIS A 21 2.65 -10.14 -10.41
N LEU A 22 2.46 -8.93 -9.87
CA LEU A 22 2.95 -8.61 -8.52
C LEU A 22 2.20 -9.45 -7.48
N SER A 23 2.96 -10.08 -6.59
CA SER A 23 2.36 -10.78 -5.45
C SER A 23 1.77 -9.78 -4.45
N PRO A 24 0.82 -10.21 -3.60
CA PRO A 24 0.33 -9.39 -2.49
C PRO A 24 1.46 -8.83 -1.62
N GLN A 25 2.53 -9.60 -1.42
CA GLN A 25 3.72 -9.18 -0.68
C GLN A 25 4.48 -8.06 -1.41
N SER A 26 4.61 -8.13 -2.74
CA SER A 26 5.25 -7.07 -3.54
C SER A 26 4.46 -5.76 -3.46
N ILE A 27 3.13 -5.84 -3.52
CA ILE A 27 2.25 -4.67 -3.38
C ILE A 27 2.37 -4.08 -1.98
N TYR A 28 2.32 -4.91 -0.95
CA TYR A 28 2.52 -4.51 0.44
C TYR A 28 3.85 -3.77 0.62
N GLN A 29 4.95 -4.29 0.06
CA GLN A 29 6.26 -3.65 0.16
C GLN A 29 6.30 -2.31 -0.58
N LEU A 30 5.65 -2.20 -1.74
CA LEU A 30 5.58 -0.95 -2.50
C LEU A 30 4.80 0.13 -1.73
N ALA A 31 3.67 -0.23 -1.12
CA ALA A 31 2.89 0.67 -0.29
C ALA A 31 3.68 1.13 0.95
N LYS A 32 4.37 0.20 1.63
CA LYS A 32 5.21 0.50 2.79
C LYS A 32 6.34 1.47 2.44
N ASN A 33 7.03 1.24 1.31
CA ASN A 33 8.07 2.15 0.81
C ASN A 33 7.51 3.55 0.49
N SER A 34 6.28 3.62 -0.02
CA SER A 34 5.63 4.89 -0.36
C SER A 34 5.33 5.73 0.89
N PHE A 35 4.90 5.12 2.00
CA PHE A 35 4.73 5.84 3.27
C PHE A 35 6.07 6.32 3.85
N THR A 36 7.10 5.48 3.82
CA THR A 36 8.46 5.84 4.29
C THR A 36 9.06 7.01 3.50
N ALA A 37 8.79 7.08 2.19
CA ALA A 37 9.30 8.15 1.33
C ALA A 37 8.38 9.39 1.30
N SER A 38 7.25 9.36 2.01
CA SER A 38 6.29 10.46 2.01
C SER A 38 6.78 11.66 2.84
N PHE A 39 6.20 12.83 2.60
CA PHE A 39 6.46 14.04 3.38
C PHE A 39 5.62 14.14 4.67
N LEU A 40 4.98 13.05 5.10
CA LEU A 40 4.24 12.98 6.35
C LEU A 40 5.17 13.14 7.56
N ALA A 41 4.63 13.58 8.69
CA ALA A 41 5.39 13.59 9.94
C ALA A 41 5.80 12.15 10.34
N PRO A 42 6.93 11.97 11.06
CA PRO A 42 7.40 10.63 11.42
C PRO A 42 6.38 9.77 12.18
N ASP A 43 5.56 10.40 13.04
CA ASP A 43 4.49 9.72 13.76
C ASP A 43 3.40 9.22 12.80
N GLU A 44 2.98 10.06 11.86
CA GLU A 44 1.96 9.71 10.86
C GLU A 44 2.45 8.59 9.92
N GLN A 45 3.72 8.62 9.50
CA GLN A 45 4.30 7.52 8.72
C GLN A 45 4.23 6.20 9.48
N ARG A 46 4.60 6.21 10.76
CA ARG A 46 4.57 5.02 11.61
C ARG A 46 3.17 4.47 11.76
N ASP A 47 2.19 5.34 12.01
CA ASP A 47 0.80 4.95 12.21
C ASP A 47 0.21 4.32 10.93
N ARG A 48 0.50 4.90 9.76
CA ARG A 48 0.06 4.33 8.46
C ARG A 48 0.72 3.01 8.14
N ILE A 49 2.02 2.86 8.45
CA ILE A 49 2.73 1.59 8.27
C ILE A 49 2.16 0.52 9.22
N ALA A 50 1.83 0.86 10.46
CA ALA A 50 1.23 -0.07 11.41
C ALA A 50 -0.16 -0.54 10.97
N GLU A 51 -0.99 0.37 10.45
CA GLU A 51 -2.29 0.05 9.85
C GLU A 51 -2.15 -0.91 8.66
N LEU A 52 -1.18 -0.65 7.77
CA LEU A 52 -0.87 -1.51 6.63
C LEU A 52 -0.40 -2.91 7.07
N ASP A 53 0.45 -2.99 8.11
CA ASP A 53 0.95 -4.24 8.66
C ASP A 53 -0.20 -5.10 9.24
N GLN A 54 -1.16 -4.48 9.94
CA GLN A 54 -2.35 -5.17 10.47
C GLN A 54 -3.27 -5.70 9.36
N PHE A 55 -3.47 -4.90 8.30
CA PHE A 55 -4.23 -5.32 7.14
C PHE A 55 -3.61 -6.56 6.49
N MET A 56 -2.29 -6.54 6.24
CA MET A 56 -1.59 -7.67 5.61
C MET A 56 -1.62 -8.95 6.47
N ALA A 57 -1.53 -8.81 7.80
CA ALA A 57 -1.67 -9.95 8.71
C ALA A 57 -3.08 -10.59 8.65
N THR A 58 -4.12 -9.76 8.51
CA THR A 58 -5.50 -10.23 8.36
C THR A 58 -5.70 -10.96 7.05
N VAL A 59 -5.22 -10.39 5.93
CA VAL A 59 -5.30 -11.02 4.60
C VAL A 59 -4.54 -12.35 4.59
N SER A 60 -3.32 -12.40 5.15
CA SER A 60 -2.52 -13.63 5.22
C SER A 60 -3.16 -14.73 6.07
N SER A 61 -3.98 -14.37 7.06
CA SER A 61 -4.70 -15.32 7.92
C SER A 61 -5.99 -15.84 7.27
N SER A 62 -6.51 -15.15 6.26
CA SER A 62 -7.76 -15.49 5.54
C SER A 62 -7.56 -16.34 4.29
N VAL A 63 -6.31 -16.56 3.86
CA VAL A 63 -5.93 -17.38 2.69
C VAL A 63 -5.42 -18.77 3.14
N GLY A 64 -5.81 -19.21 4.34
CA GLY A 64 -5.61 -20.57 4.85
C GLY A 64 -6.79 -21.49 4.57
#